data_AF-A0A0J5QHE0-F1
#
_entry.id   AF-A0A0J5QHE0-F1
#
_cell.length_a   1.000
_cell.length_b   1.000
_cell.length_c   1.000
_cell.angle_alpha   90.00
_cell.angle_beta   90.00
_cell.angle_gamma   90.00
#
_symmetry.space_group_name_H-M   'P 1'
#
loop_
_entity.id
_entity.type
_entity.pdbx_description
1 polymer ?
#
loop_
_entity_poly.entity_id
_entity_poly.type
_entity_poly.pdbx_seq_one_letter_code
_entity_poly.pdbx_strand_id
1 'polypeptide(L)'
;MITPFDVWAPMFRAPFSGDVTQEIVPRFFSPDIKGIPEIELKVQTEVASYGKQLGKILEALQALSVATNTPLPEIDELVAGVREVKAASRVEIRADAEAALERLRAVDEDGWRDVIRAP
;
A
#
# COMPACT_ATOMS: atom_id res chain seq x y z
N MET A 1 31.79 -1.55 -9.44
CA MET A 1 32.46 -1.99 -8.20
C MET A 1 31.77 -3.27 -7.79
N ILE A 2 32.49 -4.40 -7.70
CA ILE A 2 31.89 -5.70 -7.34
C ILE A 2 31.64 -5.67 -5.83
N THR A 3 30.39 -5.81 -5.43
CA THR A 3 29.96 -5.84 -4.03
C THR A 3 29.79 -7.29 -3.56
N PRO A 4 29.81 -7.56 -2.25
CA PRO A 4 29.57 -8.90 -1.72
C PRO A 4 28.22 -9.52 -2.17
N PHE A 5 27.22 -8.68 -2.47
CA PHE A 5 25.92 -9.14 -3.00
C PHE A 5 26.02 -9.73 -4.42
N ASP A 6 26.96 -9.24 -5.24
CA ASP A 6 27.13 -9.70 -6.63
C ASP A 6 27.65 -11.15 -6.74
N VAL A 7 28.22 -11.67 -5.64
CA VAL A 7 28.74 -13.06 -5.56
C VAL A 7 27.64 -14.03 -5.12
N TRP A 8 26.71 -13.60 -4.27
CA TRP A 8 25.67 -14.47 -3.70
C TRP A 8 24.38 -14.49 -4.55
N ALA A 9 24.11 -13.41 -5.29
CA ALA A 9 22.98 -13.31 -6.22
C ALA A 9 23.43 -12.69 -7.55
N PRO A 10 24.08 -13.46 -8.45
CA PRO A 10 24.54 -12.93 -9.73
C PRO A 10 23.34 -12.41 -10.54
N MET A 11 23.25 -11.09 -10.70
CA MET A 11 22.24 -10.46 -11.54
C MET A 11 22.55 -10.73 -13.01
N PHE A 12 22.00 -11.82 -13.54
CA PHE A 12 22.13 -12.16 -14.95
C PHE A 12 21.17 -11.29 -15.78
N ARG A 13 21.67 -10.19 -16.33
CA ARG A 13 20.92 -9.35 -17.28
C ARG A 13 21.19 -9.86 -18.70
N ALA A 14 20.26 -10.66 -19.24
CA ALA A 14 20.35 -11.09 -20.63
C ALA A 14 20.31 -9.86 -21.57
N PRO A 15 21.10 -9.82 -22.66
CA PRO A 15 20.97 -8.76 -23.65
C PRO A 15 19.53 -8.77 -24.18
N PHE A 16 18.91 -7.58 -24.26
CA PHE A 16 17.49 -7.35 -24.56
C PHE A 16 16.48 -7.62 -23.44
N SER A 17 16.91 -8.01 -22.23
CA SER A 17 16.08 -7.93 -21.03
C SER A 17 16.10 -6.48 -20.55
N GLY A 18 15.18 -5.65 -21.09
CA GLY A 18 14.96 -4.31 -20.56
C GLY A 18 14.68 -4.34 -19.05
N ASP A 19 14.80 -3.19 -18.38
CA ASP A 19 14.45 -3.07 -16.97
C ASP A 19 13.05 -3.66 -16.74
N VAL A 20 12.88 -4.46 -15.70
CA VAL A 20 11.55 -4.92 -15.28
C VAL A 20 10.84 -3.70 -14.69
N THR A 21 10.21 -2.92 -15.56
CA THR A 21 9.32 -1.82 -15.17
C THR A 21 8.05 -2.45 -14.62
N GLN A 22 8.06 -2.75 -13.32
CA GLN A 22 6.83 -3.08 -12.61
C GLN A 22 5.99 -1.81 -12.53
N GLU A 23 5.11 -1.59 -13.50
CA GLU A 23 4.13 -0.50 -13.45
C GLU A 23 3.18 -0.78 -12.28
N ILE A 24 3.36 -0.04 -11.17
CA ILE A 24 2.54 -0.07 -9.95
C ILE A 24 1.32 0.86 -10.09
N VAL A 25 0.78 0.99 -11.31
CA VAL A 25 -0.48 1.70 -11.56
C VAL A 25 -1.60 0.67 -11.57
N PRO A 26 -2.83 1.00 -11.13
CA PRO A 26 -3.96 0.11 -11.30
C PRO A 26 -4.22 -0.04 -12.80
N ARG A 27 -3.71 -1.12 -13.40
CA ARG A 27 -3.93 -1.46 -14.81
C ARG A 27 -5.32 -2.06 -14.90
N PHE A 28 -6.32 -1.21 -15.09
CA PHE A 28 -7.71 -1.63 -15.20
C PHE A 28 -7.97 -2.64 -16.35
N PHE A 29 -7.01 -2.87 -17.27
CA PHE A 29 -7.13 -3.78 -18.41
C PHE A 29 -5.79 -4.39 -18.91
N SER A 30 -4.87 -4.82 -18.04
CA SER A 30 -3.63 -5.47 -18.52
C SER A 30 -3.90 -6.93 -18.94
N PRO A 31 -3.55 -7.32 -20.19
CA PRO A 31 -3.71 -8.68 -20.70
C PRO A 31 -2.65 -9.67 -20.16
N ASP A 32 -1.72 -9.18 -19.33
CA ASP A 32 -0.58 -9.93 -18.83
C ASP A 32 -0.92 -10.73 -17.55
N ILE A 33 -2.10 -10.48 -16.98
CA ILE A 33 -2.64 -11.21 -15.85
C ILE A 33 -3.20 -12.53 -16.36
N LYS A 34 -2.50 -13.64 -16.12
CA LYS A 34 -3.00 -15.00 -16.39
C LYS A 34 -4.11 -15.36 -15.39
N GLY A 35 -5.30 -14.79 -15.58
CA GLY A 35 -6.46 -14.95 -14.71
C GLY A 35 -7.69 -14.23 -15.28
N ILE A 36 -8.83 -14.33 -14.57
CA ILE A 36 -10.02 -13.53 -14.90
C ILE A 36 -9.81 -12.13 -14.33
N PRO A 37 -9.68 -11.07 -15.16
CA PRO A 37 -9.31 -9.73 -14.69
C PRO A 37 -10.21 -9.18 -13.58
N GLU A 38 -11.52 -9.45 -13.64
CA GLU A 38 -12.49 -9.01 -12.64
C GLU A 38 -12.25 -9.64 -11.26
N ILE A 39 -11.81 -10.91 -11.24
CA ILE A 39 -11.47 -11.61 -10.00
C ILE A 39 -10.19 -11.01 -9.41
N GLU A 40 -9.19 -10.78 -10.25
CA GLU A 40 -7.89 -10.24 -9.83
C GLU A 40 -8.01 -8.82 -9.28
N LEU A 41 -8.82 -7.98 -9.94
CA LEU A 41 -9.16 -6.66 -9.42
C LEU A 41 -9.82 -6.77 -8.03
N LYS A 42 -10.81 -7.67 -7.89
CA LYS A 42 -11.52 -7.87 -6.63
C LYS A 42 -10.59 -8.34 -5.50
N VAL A 43 -9.66 -9.24 -5.81
CA VAL A 43 -8.65 -9.70 -4.85
C VAL A 43 -7.75 -8.55 -4.41
N GLN A 44 -7.30 -7.70 -5.34
CA GLN A 44 -6.42 -6.59 -5.05
C GLN A 44 -7.12 -5.42 -4.32
N THR A 45 -8.41 -5.20 -4.53
CA THR A 45 -9.15 -4.13 -3.86
C THR A 45 -9.72 -4.56 -2.51
N GLU A 46 -10.26 -5.78 -2.41
CA GLU A 46 -11.02 -6.22 -1.23
C GLU A 46 -10.22 -7.10 -0.27
N VAL A 47 -9.34 -7.96 -0.77
CA VAL A 47 -8.72 -9.03 0.05
C VAL A 47 -7.29 -8.68 0.44
N ALA A 48 -6.45 -8.39 -0.54
CA ALA A 48 -5.01 -8.30 -0.39
C ALA A 48 -4.43 -7.20 -1.27
N SER A 49 -4.76 -5.94 -0.96
CA SER A 49 -4.11 -4.81 -1.64
C SER A 49 -2.59 -4.85 -1.47
N TYR A 50 -1.86 -4.30 -2.44
CA TYR A 50 -0.39 -4.28 -2.39
C TYR A 50 0.14 -3.67 -1.08
N GLY A 51 -0.47 -2.61 -0.57
CA GLY A 51 -0.11 -2.03 0.72
C GLY A 51 -0.32 -3.00 1.90
N LYS A 52 -1.36 -3.85 1.86
CA LYS A 52 -1.60 -4.88 2.87
C LYS A 52 -0.60 -6.04 2.74
N GLN A 53 -0.29 -6.47 1.52
CA GLN A 53 0.72 -7.51 1.26
C GLN A 53 2.11 -7.06 1.74
N LEU A 54 2.55 -5.87 1.31
CA LEU A 54 3.83 -5.28 1.74
C LEU A 54 3.86 -5.07 3.25
N GLY A 55 2.76 -4.60 3.86
CA GLY A 55 2.65 -4.47 5.32
C GLY A 55 2.93 -5.79 6.05
N LYS A 56 2.39 -6.91 5.56
CA LYS A 56 2.64 -8.24 6.14
C LYS A 56 4.10 -8.67 6.01
N ILE A 57 4.75 -8.34 4.89
CA ILE A 57 6.17 -8.63 4.67
C ILE A 57 7.03 -7.80 5.64
N LEU A 58 6.75 -6.51 5.80
CA LEU A 58 7.48 -5.64 6.74
C LEU A 58 7.31 -6.12 8.19
N GLU A 59 6.10 -6.50 8.60
CA GLU A 59 5.83 -7.10 9.91
C GLU A 59 6.66 -8.38 10.13
N ALA A 60 6.72 -9.25 9.12
CA ALA A 60 7.51 -10.49 9.20
C ALA A 60 9.02 -10.21 9.30
N LEU A 61 9.54 -9.24 8.54
CA LEU A 61 10.95 -8.84 8.60
C LEU A 61 11.31 -8.23 9.96
N GLN A 62 10.45 -7.40 10.54
CA GLN A 62 10.65 -6.87 11.89
C GLN A 62 10.64 -7.99 12.95
N ALA A 63 9.71 -8.95 12.84
CA ALA A 63 9.67 -10.10 13.74
C ALA A 63 10.95 -10.95 13.62
N LEU A 64 11.45 -11.17 12.39
CA LEU A 64 12.68 -11.90 12.15
C LEU A 64 13.91 -11.15 12.67
N SER A 65 13.99 -9.84 12.46
CA SER A 65 15.04 -8.95 13.00
C SER A 65 15.20 -9.12 14.51
N VAL A 66 14.09 -9.12 15.24
CA VAL A 66 14.07 -9.36 16.70
C VAL A 66 14.52 -10.78 17.03
N ALA A 67 14.02 -11.79 16.32
CA ALA A 67 14.32 -13.19 16.59
C ALA A 67 15.80 -13.57 16.30
N THR A 68 16.42 -12.93 15.30
CA THR A 68 17.81 -13.18 14.92
C THR A 68 18.79 -12.19 15.53
N ASN A 69 18.30 -11.18 16.24
CA ASN A 69 19.09 -10.07 16.76
C ASN A 69 19.90 -9.37 15.66
N THR A 70 19.31 -9.24 14.47
CA THR A 70 19.89 -8.58 13.30
C THR A 70 19.12 -7.31 13.01
N PRO A 71 19.65 -6.13 13.36
CA PRO A 71 18.98 -4.85 13.11
C PRO A 71 18.71 -4.61 11.62
N LEU A 72 17.50 -4.11 11.31
CA LEU A 72 17.09 -3.74 9.96
C LEU A 72 16.64 -2.26 9.93
N PRO A 73 17.57 -1.30 10.11
CA PRO A 73 17.24 0.11 10.31
C PRO A 73 16.41 0.71 9.15
N GLU A 74 16.72 0.35 7.90
CA GLU A 74 15.97 0.82 6.72
C GLU A 74 14.51 0.32 6.73
N ILE A 75 14.25 -0.88 7.24
CA ILE A 75 12.90 -1.43 7.37
C ILE A 75 12.14 -0.69 8.48
N ASP A 76 12.82 -0.39 9.58
CA ASP A 76 12.23 0.35 10.70
C ASP A 76 11.88 1.79 10.31
N GLU A 77 12.76 2.47 9.57
CA GLU A 77 12.51 3.78 9.00
C GLU A 77 11.32 3.77 8.02
N LEU A 78 11.26 2.76 7.14
CA LEU A 78 10.14 2.62 6.20
C LEU A 78 8.81 2.41 6.93
N VAL A 79 8.79 1.54 7.94
CA VAL A 79 7.59 1.30 8.75
C VAL A 79 7.16 2.56 9.51
N ALA A 80 8.13 3.32 10.04
CA ALA A 80 7.86 4.59 10.72
C ALA A 80 7.25 5.62 9.76
N GLY A 81 7.84 5.82 8.57
CA GLY A 81 7.32 6.74 7.56
C GLY A 81 5.90 6.39 7.10
N VAL A 82 5.61 5.10 6.90
CA VAL A 82 4.24 4.65 6.56
C VAL A 82 3.25 4.98 7.68
N ARG A 83 3.65 4.83 8.95
CA ARG A 83 2.78 5.17 10.10
C ARG A 83 2.55 6.68 10.19
N GLU A 84 3.57 7.48 9.96
CA GLU A 84 3.47 8.94 9.96
C GLU A 84 2.50 9.43 8.89
N VAL A 85 2.64 8.98 7.64
CA VAL A 85 1.72 9.34 6.55
C VAL A 85 0.29 8.93 6.90
N LYS A 86 0.08 7.70 7.41
CA LYS A 86 -1.26 7.27 7.84
C LYS A 86 -1.85 8.12 8.97
N ALA A 87 -1.01 8.60 9.90
CA ALA A 87 -1.44 9.46 10.98
C ALA A 87 -1.82 10.85 10.46
N ALA A 88 -1.03 11.43 9.55
CA ALA A 88 -1.33 12.69 8.90
C ALA A 88 -2.62 12.62 8.07
N SER A 89 -2.79 11.57 7.26
CA SER A 89 -3.99 11.38 6.44
C SER A 89 -5.26 11.21 7.27
N ARG A 90 -5.22 10.72 8.51
CA ARG A 90 -6.42 10.68 9.39
C ARG A 90 -6.93 12.07 9.73
N VAL A 91 -6.04 13.05 9.86
CA VAL A 91 -6.41 14.45 10.12
C VAL A 91 -7.05 15.05 8.87
N GLU A 92 -6.46 14.81 7.70
CA GLU A 92 -6.99 15.27 6.41
C GLU A 92 -8.36 14.64 6.10
N ILE A 93 -8.51 13.32 6.26
CA ILE A 93 -9.78 12.61 6.07
C ILE A 93 -10.86 13.16 7.00
N ARG A 94 -10.51 13.50 8.24
CA ARG A 94 -11.45 14.12 9.18
C ARG A 94 -11.88 15.51 8.70
N ALA A 95 -10.94 16.34 8.27
CA ALA A 95 -11.26 17.68 7.74
C ALA A 95 -12.14 17.58 6.48
N ASP A 96 -11.85 16.64 5.58
CA ASP A 96 -12.66 16.38 4.40
C ASP A 96 -14.07 15.88 4.74
N ALA A 97 -14.17 15.00 5.75
CA ALA A 97 -15.45 14.51 6.25
C ALA A 97 -16.29 15.64 6.88
N GLU A 98 -15.67 16.51 7.69
CA GLU A 98 -16.34 17.69 8.27
C GLU A 98 -16.84 18.62 7.15
N ALA A 99 -16.01 18.90 6.13
CA ALA A 99 -16.40 19.71 4.99
C ALA A 99 -17.50 19.04 4.12
N ALA A 100 -17.49 17.72 3.99
CA ALA A 100 -18.54 16.97 3.31
C ALA A 100 -19.87 17.01 4.08
N LEU A 101 -19.83 16.89 5.41
CA LEU A 101 -21.01 16.98 6.27
C LEU A 101 -21.63 18.39 6.25
N GLU A 102 -20.83 19.44 6.27
CA GLU A 102 -21.34 20.83 6.15
C GLU A 102 -21.99 21.07 4.79
N ARG A 103 -21.41 20.54 3.70
CA ARG A 103 -22.03 20.59 2.37
C ARG A 103 -23.36 19.83 2.33
N LEU A 104 -23.41 18.63 2.93
CA LEU A 104 -24.64 17.85 3.01
C LEU A 104 -25.71 18.62 3.78
N ARG A 105 -25.37 19.17 4.94
CA ARG A 105 -26.29 19.96 5.76
C ARG A 105 -26.88 21.16 5.01
N ALA A 106 -26.09 21.82 4.15
CA ALA A 106 -26.54 22.97 3.38
C ALA A 106 -27.53 22.62 2.26
N VAL A 107 -27.50 21.39 1.74
CA VAL A 107 -28.33 20.96 0.59
C VAL A 107 -29.47 20.04 1.02
N ASP A 108 -29.26 19.24 2.06
CA ASP A 108 -30.19 18.24 2.60
C ASP A 108 -29.96 18.05 4.10
N GLU A 109 -30.72 18.79 4.90
CA GLU A 109 -30.60 18.78 6.37
C GLU A 109 -31.06 17.45 6.97
N ASP A 110 -32.06 16.79 6.37
CA ASP A 110 -32.58 15.51 6.86
C ASP A 110 -31.61 14.37 6.54
N GLY A 111 -31.04 14.34 5.33
CA GLY A 111 -29.96 13.42 4.98
C GLY A 111 -28.72 13.60 5.86
N TRP A 112 -28.36 14.85 6.21
CA TRP A 112 -27.30 15.11 7.18
C TRP A 112 -27.61 14.53 8.57
N ARG A 113 -28.83 14.72 9.08
CA ARG A 113 -29.27 14.18 10.38
C ARG A 113 -29.18 12.66 10.45
N ASP A 114 -29.47 11.99 9.35
CA ASP A 114 -29.40 10.53 9.25
C ASP A 114 -27.95 10.03 9.32
N VAL A 115 -27.03 10.70 8.61
CA VAL A 115 -25.59 10.33 8.61
C VAL A 115 -24.97 10.50 10.00
N ILE A 116 -25.29 11.57 10.73
CA ILE A 116 -24.72 11.80 12.07
C ILE A 116 -25.34 10.92 13.17
N ARG A 117 -26.47 10.26 12.90
CA ARG A 117 -27.14 9.33 13.83
C ARG A 117 -26.66 7.88 13.69
N ALA A 118 -25.94 7.55 12.62
CA ALA A 118 -25.38 6.22 12.45
C ALA A 118 -24.34 5.93 13.55
N PRO A 119 -24.39 4.75 14.21
CA PRO A 119 -23.54 4.39 15.34
C PRO A 119 -22.05 4.21 14.97
#